data_AF-A0A3B0M177-F1
#
_entry.id   AF-A0A3B0M177-F1
#
_cell.length_a   1.000
_cell.length_b   1.000
_cell.length_c   1.000
_cell.angle_alpha   90.00
_cell.angle_beta   90.00
_cell.angle_gamma   90.00
#
_symmetry.space_group_name_H-M   'P 1'
#
loop_
_entity.id
_entity.type
_entity.pdbx_description
1 polymer ?
#
loop_
_entity_poly.entity_id
_entity_poly.type
_entity_poly.pdbx_seq_one_letter_code
_entity_poly.pdbx_strand_id
1 'polypeptide(L)'
;MWGPDTPYGIKWDKDAEGNGLAHTTYYVCSHHGCVIRDSDKPLMIKKGQWRSERPFNGHAGFHIWAGYSLFPNALWPNLVKEWLRVKDDSLMRQTLINLVLNKPYEDRGEKALNEKKLLACCEVWVAEVPEGVAVLTAGVDTQDGRFEIEVIGWGKMKKAGRLLLM
;
A
#
# COMPACT_ATOMS: atom_id res chain seq x y z
N MET A 1 5.85 2.51 -10.91
CA MET A 1 5.71 1.08 -11.29
C MET A 1 7.09 0.44 -11.17
N TRP A 2 7.15 -0.82 -10.75
CA TRP A 2 8.39 -1.49 -10.32
C TRP A 2 8.32 -2.95 -10.70
N GLY A 3 9.44 -3.54 -11.12
CA GLY A 3 9.55 -4.98 -11.37
C GLY A 3 9.52 -5.35 -12.84
N PRO A 4 9.94 -6.57 -13.20
CA PRO A 4 10.12 -7.00 -14.60
C PRO A 4 8.80 -6.96 -15.39
N ASP A 5 7.67 -7.27 -14.74
CA ASP A 5 6.38 -7.49 -15.39
C ASP A 5 5.63 -6.22 -15.81
N THR A 6 6.15 -5.03 -15.47
CA THR A 6 5.54 -3.76 -15.88
C THR A 6 6.10 -3.27 -17.23
N PRO A 7 5.37 -2.51 -18.07
CA PRO A 7 5.96 -1.96 -19.30
C PRO A 7 6.98 -0.82 -19.03
N TYR A 8 6.88 -0.14 -17.90
CA TYR A 8 7.76 0.96 -17.50
C TYR A 8 8.06 0.93 -16.00
N GLY A 9 9.00 1.75 -15.55
CA GLY A 9 9.48 1.79 -14.17
C GLY A 9 10.89 1.24 -13.98
N ILE A 10 11.25 0.91 -12.74
CA ILE A 10 12.57 0.34 -12.43
C ILE A 10 12.71 -1.10 -12.93
N LYS A 11 13.82 -1.36 -13.61
CA LYS A 11 14.23 -2.61 -14.27
C LYS A 11 15.64 -3.01 -13.90
N TRP A 12 15.91 -4.30 -14.00
CA TRP A 12 17.22 -4.91 -13.81
C TRP A 12 17.28 -6.21 -14.61
N ASP A 13 18.48 -6.59 -15.02
CA ASP A 13 18.73 -7.82 -15.77
C ASP A 13 18.82 -9.02 -14.82
N LYS A 14 18.85 -10.23 -15.40
CA LYS A 14 19.05 -11.48 -14.68
C LYS A 14 20.32 -12.18 -15.18
N ASP A 15 20.97 -12.93 -14.32
CA ASP A 15 22.05 -13.83 -14.72
C ASP A 15 21.52 -15.08 -15.45
N ALA A 16 22.43 -15.97 -15.84
CA ALA A 16 22.11 -17.22 -16.53
C ALA A 16 21.25 -18.19 -15.70
N GLU A 17 21.27 -18.04 -14.37
CA GLU A 17 20.48 -18.85 -13.43
C GLU A 17 19.12 -18.22 -13.13
N GLY A 18 18.86 -17.00 -13.65
CA GLY A 18 17.62 -16.26 -13.45
C GLY A 18 17.61 -15.37 -12.21
N ASN A 19 18.74 -15.21 -11.50
CA ASN A 19 18.83 -14.31 -10.35
C ASN A 19 18.93 -12.86 -10.81
N GLY A 20 18.24 -11.95 -10.12
CA GLY A 20 18.27 -10.53 -10.46
C GLY A 20 19.60 -9.85 -10.14
N LEU A 21 20.10 -9.05 -11.08
CA LEU A 21 21.38 -8.34 -10.98
C LEU A 21 21.16 -6.88 -10.61
N ALA A 22 21.12 -6.58 -9.31
CA ALA A 22 20.79 -5.23 -8.81
C ALA A 22 21.70 -4.10 -9.36
N HIS A 23 22.95 -4.36 -9.71
CA HIS A 23 23.85 -3.34 -10.25
C HIS A 23 23.50 -2.92 -11.69
N THR A 24 22.70 -3.71 -12.42
CA THR A 24 22.22 -3.39 -13.78
C THR A 24 20.99 -2.49 -13.77
N THR A 25 20.64 -1.89 -12.63
CA THR A 25 19.36 -1.19 -12.48
C THR A 25 19.24 0.06 -13.36
N TYR A 26 18.12 0.20 -14.06
CA TYR A 26 17.72 1.39 -14.82
C TYR A 26 16.22 1.65 -14.69
N TYR A 27 15.76 2.82 -15.13
CA TYR A 27 14.35 3.18 -15.20
C TYR A 27 13.90 3.33 -16.64
N VAL A 28 12.76 2.74 -16.99
CA VAL A 28 12.11 2.88 -18.30
C VAL A 28 10.96 3.88 -18.19
N CYS A 29 10.99 4.94 -19.00
CA CYS A 29 9.95 5.98 -19.01
C CYS A 29 8.61 5.50 -19.58
N SER A 30 7.50 5.88 -18.95
CA SER A 30 6.14 5.53 -19.39
C SER A 30 5.70 6.22 -20.69
N HIS A 31 6.28 7.37 -21.04
CA HIS A 31 5.86 8.15 -22.20
C HIS A 31 6.46 7.64 -23.52
N HIS A 32 7.75 7.31 -23.50
CA HIS A 32 8.51 7.01 -24.72
C HIS A 32 9.42 5.78 -24.59
N GLY A 33 9.42 5.08 -23.46
CA GLY A 33 10.29 3.92 -23.24
C GLY A 33 11.77 4.25 -23.06
N CYS A 34 12.14 5.52 -22.88
CA CYS A 34 13.54 5.91 -22.69
C CYS A 34 14.16 5.22 -21.47
N VAL A 35 15.42 4.80 -21.61
CA VAL A 35 16.22 4.26 -20.51
C VAL A 35 16.90 5.41 -19.77
N ILE A 36 16.71 5.44 -18.46
CA ILE A 36 17.22 6.45 -17.54
C ILE A 36 18.09 5.73 -16.51
N ARG A 37 19.26 6.29 -16.20
CA ARG A 37 20.16 5.75 -15.17
C ARG A 37 20.01 6.54 -13.87
N ASP A 38 20.36 5.92 -12.74
CA ASP A 38 20.31 6.60 -11.44
C ASP A 38 21.22 7.83 -11.41
N SER A 39 22.32 7.84 -12.19
CA SER A 39 23.19 9.00 -12.39
C SER A 39 22.50 10.22 -13.01
N ASP A 40 21.42 10.02 -13.76
CA ASP A 40 20.65 11.10 -14.39
C ASP A 40 19.68 11.77 -13.41
N LYS A 41 19.34 11.07 -12.32
CA LYS A 41 18.37 11.47 -11.29
C LYS A 41 18.61 12.87 -10.71
N PRO A 42 19.84 13.29 -10.33
CA PRO A 42 20.07 14.64 -9.81
C PRO A 42 19.69 15.74 -10.80
N LEU A 43 20.04 15.58 -12.07
CA LEU A 43 19.70 16.55 -13.11
C LEU A 43 18.20 16.54 -13.41
N MET A 44 17.58 15.37 -13.44
CA MET A 44 16.14 15.25 -13.65
C MET A 44 15.31 15.87 -12.53
N ILE A 45 15.69 15.67 -11.26
CA ILE A 45 15.00 16.26 -10.12
C ILE A 45 15.17 17.77 -10.13
N LYS A 46 16.38 18.28 -10.41
CA LYS A 46 16.64 19.72 -10.49
C LYS A 46 15.87 20.40 -11.62
N LYS A 47 15.69 19.74 -12.76
CA LYS A 47 14.95 20.27 -13.93
C LYS A 47 13.46 19.91 -13.91
N GLY A 48 13.05 19.04 -13.01
CA GLY A 48 11.68 18.53 -12.91
C GLY A 48 10.70 19.61 -12.49
N GLN A 49 9.44 19.43 -12.88
CA GLN A 49 8.35 20.33 -12.52
C GLN A 49 7.21 19.53 -11.91
N TRP A 50 6.74 19.97 -10.75
CA TRP A 50 5.53 19.43 -10.13
C TRP A 50 4.31 20.08 -10.79
N ARG A 51 3.54 19.28 -11.53
CA ARG A 51 2.35 19.74 -12.26
C ARG A 51 1.13 19.02 -11.72
N SER A 52 0.12 19.78 -11.30
CA SER A 52 -1.16 19.18 -10.91
C SER A 52 -1.86 18.59 -12.13
N GLU A 53 -2.46 17.41 -11.99
CA GLU A 53 -3.25 16.79 -13.06
C GLU A 53 -4.62 17.48 -13.26
N ARG A 54 -5.10 18.18 -12.21
CA ARG A 54 -6.37 18.90 -12.21
C ARG A 54 -6.12 20.41 -12.05
N PRO A 55 -7.10 21.27 -12.41
CA PRO A 55 -7.04 22.69 -12.13
C PRO A 55 -6.70 22.95 -10.65
N PHE A 56 -5.71 23.80 -10.41
CA PHE A 56 -5.23 24.10 -9.07
C PHE A 56 -6.26 24.91 -8.28
N ASN A 57 -6.56 24.47 -7.06
CA ASN A 57 -7.55 25.09 -6.17
C ASN A 57 -6.96 25.51 -4.81
N GLY A 58 -5.63 25.66 -4.73
CA GLY A 58 -4.89 25.92 -3.49
C GLY A 58 -4.14 24.71 -2.96
N HIS A 59 -4.51 23.48 -3.37
CA HIS A 59 -3.83 22.25 -2.95
C HIS A 59 -3.57 21.31 -4.13
N ALA A 60 -2.39 20.70 -4.16
CA ALA A 60 -2.03 19.65 -5.10
C ALA A 60 -1.38 18.49 -4.35
N GLY A 61 -1.92 17.28 -4.54
CA GLY A 61 -1.34 16.04 -4.03
C GLY A 61 -0.46 15.38 -5.08
N PHE A 62 0.63 14.76 -4.64
CA PHE A 62 1.55 14.04 -5.51
C PHE A 62 1.88 12.67 -4.91
N HIS A 63 1.98 11.66 -5.77
CA HIS A 63 2.56 10.37 -5.38
C HIS A 63 4.07 10.43 -5.53
N ILE A 64 4.80 10.25 -4.43
CA ILE A 64 6.26 10.23 -4.38
C ILE A 64 6.71 9.01 -3.56
N TRP A 65 7.81 8.40 -3.97
CA TRP A 65 8.37 7.21 -3.34
C TRP A 65 9.90 7.30 -3.26
N ALA A 66 10.55 6.34 -2.61
CA ALA A 66 11.99 6.40 -2.31
C ALA A 66 12.89 6.59 -3.54
N GLY A 67 12.47 6.15 -4.73
CA GLY A 67 13.25 6.29 -5.96
C GLY A 67 13.53 7.73 -6.40
N TYR A 68 12.84 8.72 -5.83
CA TYR A 68 13.13 10.15 -6.04
C TYR A 68 14.22 10.70 -5.11
N SER A 69 14.62 9.96 -4.08
CA SER A 69 15.60 10.44 -3.12
C SER A 69 17.02 10.43 -3.69
N LEU A 70 17.77 11.49 -3.40
CA LEU A 70 19.19 11.62 -3.73
C LEU A 70 20.12 11.04 -2.66
N PHE A 71 19.57 10.51 -1.56
CA PHE A 71 20.38 9.89 -0.52
C PHE A 71 21.02 8.59 -1.03
N PRO A 72 22.25 8.25 -0.59
CA PRO A 72 22.96 7.03 -1.03
C PRO A 72 22.17 5.74 -0.78
N ASN A 73 21.38 5.67 0.31
CA ASN A 73 20.57 4.49 0.60
C ASN A 73 19.41 4.29 -0.39
N ALA A 74 19.00 5.34 -1.11
CA ALA A 74 17.92 5.31 -2.08
C ALA A 74 18.41 5.28 -3.55
N LEU A 75 19.69 4.94 -3.77
CA LEU A 75 20.17 4.57 -5.10
C LEU A 75 19.35 3.39 -5.62
N TRP A 76 18.94 3.45 -6.89
CA TRP A 76 18.07 2.41 -7.46
C TRP A 76 18.64 0.98 -7.34
N PRO A 77 19.96 0.73 -7.52
CA PRO A 77 20.54 -0.58 -7.23
C PRO A 77 20.33 -1.06 -5.79
N ASN A 78 20.36 -0.16 -4.80
CA ASN A 78 20.13 -0.51 -3.40
C ASN A 78 18.67 -0.90 -3.16
N LEU A 79 17.73 -0.15 -3.75
CA LEU A 79 16.30 -0.49 -3.71
C LEU A 79 16.03 -1.85 -4.37
N VAL A 80 16.70 -2.15 -5.50
CA VAL A 80 16.55 -3.44 -6.19
C VAL A 80 17.14 -4.57 -5.37
N LYS A 81 18.31 -4.35 -4.77
CA LYS A 81 18.93 -5.32 -3.85
C LYS A 81 18.00 -5.64 -2.68
N GLU A 82 17.36 -4.63 -2.10
CA GLU A 82 16.39 -4.83 -1.02
C GLU A 82 15.17 -5.62 -1.51
N TRP A 83 14.60 -5.26 -2.66
CA TRP A 83 13.49 -5.99 -3.26
C TRP A 83 13.81 -7.47 -3.48
N LEU A 84 14.96 -7.78 -4.09
CA LEU A 84 15.37 -9.15 -4.36
C LEU A 84 15.54 -9.97 -3.07
N ARG A 85 15.91 -9.33 -1.96
CA ARG A 85 16.02 -9.97 -0.64
C ARG A 85 14.65 -10.28 -0.03
N VAL A 86 13.66 -9.40 -0.20
CA VAL A 86 12.38 -9.48 0.53
C VAL A 86 11.20 -9.98 -0.29
N LYS A 87 11.31 -10.07 -1.62
CA LYS A 87 10.18 -10.35 -2.54
C LYS A 87 9.41 -11.64 -2.23
N ASP A 88 10.07 -12.63 -1.63
CA ASP A 88 9.48 -13.94 -1.31
C ASP A 88 8.98 -14.03 0.14
N ASP A 89 9.30 -13.06 0.99
CA ASP A 89 8.78 -12.93 2.35
C ASP A 89 7.58 -11.96 2.35
N SER A 90 6.37 -12.48 2.59
CA SER A 90 5.14 -11.68 2.55
C SER A 90 5.14 -10.44 3.45
N LEU A 91 5.69 -10.57 4.67
CA LEU A 91 5.69 -9.49 5.66
C LEU A 91 6.76 -8.44 5.32
N MET A 92 7.97 -8.88 4.97
CA MET A 92 9.02 -7.94 4.58
C MET A 92 8.70 -7.25 3.25
N ARG A 93 8.07 -7.97 2.30
CA ARG A 93 7.58 -7.39 1.05
C ARG A 93 6.52 -6.32 1.29
N GLN A 94 5.59 -6.55 2.22
CA GLN A 94 4.60 -5.55 2.60
C GLN A 94 5.28 -4.27 3.11
N THR A 95 6.26 -4.41 4.00
CA THR A 95 7.05 -3.27 4.53
C THR A 95 7.71 -2.48 3.40
N LEU A 96 8.35 -3.16 2.44
CA LEU A 96 8.97 -2.48 1.30
C LEU A 96 7.92 -1.78 0.42
N ILE A 97 6.81 -2.43 0.09
CA ILE A 97 5.76 -1.84 -0.75
C ILE A 97 5.18 -0.58 -0.09
N ASN A 98 4.96 -0.60 1.21
CA ASN A 98 4.41 0.54 1.94
C ASN A 98 5.45 1.66 2.10
N LEU A 99 6.65 1.35 2.58
CA LEU A 99 7.62 2.39 2.98
C LEU A 99 8.51 2.86 1.83
N VAL A 100 8.90 1.96 0.92
CA VAL A 100 9.78 2.29 -0.20
C VAL A 100 8.96 2.76 -1.39
N LEU A 101 7.94 1.99 -1.80
CA LEU A 101 7.15 2.31 -3.00
C LEU A 101 5.99 3.27 -2.73
N ASN A 102 5.66 3.53 -1.45
CA ASN A 102 4.52 4.33 -1.02
C ASN A 102 3.22 3.86 -1.69
N LYS A 103 2.99 2.55 -1.67
CA LYS A 103 1.82 1.93 -2.29
C LYS A 103 1.01 1.18 -1.24
N PRO A 104 -0.32 1.15 -1.38
CA PRO A 104 -1.12 0.23 -0.60
C PRO A 104 -0.69 -1.21 -0.91
N TYR A 105 -0.53 -2.01 0.14
CA TYR A 105 -0.32 -3.44 0.02
C TYR A 105 -1.64 -4.17 0.22
N GLU A 106 -1.96 -5.03 -0.74
CA GLU A 106 -3.09 -5.94 -0.65
C GLU A 106 -2.53 -7.35 -0.47
N ASP A 107 -2.85 -7.98 0.67
CA ASP A 107 -2.39 -9.34 0.92
C ASP A 107 -3.16 -10.30 0.01
N ARG A 108 -2.43 -11.05 -0.82
CA ARG A 108 -2.98 -12.07 -1.73
C ARG A 108 -2.75 -13.50 -1.21
N GLY A 109 -2.18 -13.65 0.00
CA GLY A 109 -1.93 -14.93 0.63
C GLY A 109 -3.12 -15.50 1.39
N GLU A 110 -2.90 -16.55 2.18
CA GLU A 110 -3.94 -17.22 2.97
C GLU A 110 -4.62 -16.32 4.01
N LYS A 111 -3.95 -15.23 4.41
CA LYS A 111 -4.46 -14.19 5.31
C LYS A 111 -5.38 -13.19 4.63
N ALA A 112 -5.53 -13.23 3.30
CA ALA A 112 -6.53 -12.47 2.60
C ALA A 112 -7.92 -12.87 3.14
N LEU A 113 -8.63 -11.91 3.72
CA LEU A 113 -10.00 -12.10 4.21
C LEU A 113 -10.90 -12.40 3.00
N ASN A 114 -11.17 -13.70 2.81
CA ASN A 114 -12.09 -14.15 1.78
C ASN A 114 -13.53 -13.88 2.23
N GLU A 115 -14.29 -13.10 1.45
CA GLU A 115 -15.71 -12.81 1.73
C GLU A 115 -16.53 -14.05 2.07
N LYS A 116 -16.30 -15.17 1.37
CA LYS A 116 -17.02 -16.43 1.65
C LYS A 116 -16.67 -17.00 3.02
N LYS A 117 -15.42 -16.87 3.46
CA LYS A 117 -15.01 -17.30 4.81
C LYS A 117 -15.65 -16.42 5.87
N LEU A 118 -15.72 -15.11 5.65
CA LEU A 118 -16.40 -14.19 6.56
C LEU A 118 -17.89 -14.48 6.68
N LEU A 119 -18.57 -14.70 5.55
CA LEU A 119 -19.98 -15.08 5.53
C LEU A 119 -20.25 -16.40 6.26
N ALA A 120 -19.34 -17.36 6.16
CA ALA A 120 -19.45 -18.63 6.88
C ALA A 120 -19.30 -18.48 8.40
N CYS A 121 -18.71 -17.39 8.88
CA CYS A 121 -18.64 -17.06 10.31
C CYS A 121 -19.88 -16.33 10.82
N CYS A 122 -20.85 -15.98 9.96
CA CYS A 122 -22.08 -15.35 10.39
C CYS A 122 -22.95 -16.36 11.16
N GLU A 123 -23.40 -15.95 12.34
CA GLU A 123 -24.30 -16.73 13.17
C GLU A 123 -25.48 -15.86 13.62
N VAL A 124 -26.60 -16.52 13.98
CA VAL A 124 -27.79 -15.83 14.45
C VAL A 124 -27.65 -15.56 15.95
N TRP A 125 -27.45 -14.29 16.30
CA TRP A 125 -27.43 -13.83 17.68
C TRP A 125 -28.82 -13.38 18.10
N VAL A 126 -29.31 -13.93 19.20
CA VAL A 126 -30.54 -13.44 19.83
C VAL A 126 -30.18 -12.25 20.72
N ALA A 127 -30.59 -11.05 20.32
CA ALA A 127 -30.39 -9.84 21.10
C ALA A 127 -31.57 -8.88 20.88
N GLU A 128 -31.90 -8.10 21.90
CA GLU A 128 -32.86 -7.01 21.78
C GLU A 128 -32.20 -5.85 21.03
N VAL A 129 -32.80 -5.43 19.91
CA VAL A 129 -32.31 -4.33 19.08
C VAL A 129 -33.32 -3.18 19.18
N PRO A 130 -32.90 -1.96 19.57
CA PRO A 130 -33.80 -0.82 19.68
C PRO A 130 -34.56 -0.53 18.37
N GLU A 131 -35.81 -0.09 18.50
CA GLU A 131 -36.65 0.25 17.36
C GLU A 131 -35.99 1.33 16.49
N GLY A 132 -35.98 1.10 15.17
CA GLY A 132 -35.36 2.00 14.19
C GLY A 132 -33.87 1.73 13.89
N VAL A 133 -33.22 0.78 14.59
CA VAL A 133 -31.88 0.30 14.27
C VAL A 133 -31.96 -0.85 13.25
N ALA A 134 -31.27 -0.72 12.12
CA ALA A 134 -31.22 -1.74 11.06
C ALA A 134 -29.92 -2.56 11.07
N VAL A 135 -28.80 -1.96 11.49
CA VAL A 135 -27.49 -2.63 11.57
C VAL A 135 -26.81 -2.24 12.88
N LEU A 136 -26.25 -3.22 13.58
CA LEU A 136 -25.31 -3.01 14.68
C LEU A 136 -23.89 -3.30 14.19
N THR A 137 -22.96 -2.41 14.48
CA THR A 137 -21.52 -2.64 14.27
C THR A 137 -20.81 -2.53 15.61
N ALA A 138 -19.96 -3.50 15.94
CA ALA A 138 -19.10 -3.47 17.12
C ALA A 138 -17.64 -3.25 16.70
N GLY A 139 -17.02 -2.17 17.16
CA GLY A 139 -15.57 -2.00 17.12
C GLY A 139 -14.98 -2.56 18.41
N VAL A 140 -14.02 -3.47 18.31
CA VAL A 140 -13.31 -4.04 19.45
C VAL A 140 -11.84 -3.65 19.35
N ASP A 141 -11.37 -2.91 20.34
CA ASP A 141 -9.96 -2.56 20.47
C ASP A 141 -9.34 -3.39 21.61
N THR A 142 -8.23 -4.06 21.31
CA THR A 142 -7.52 -4.90 22.27
C THR A 142 -6.44 -4.07 22.95
N GLN A 143 -6.54 -3.86 24.25
CA GLN A 143 -5.53 -3.20 25.06
C GLN A 143 -4.94 -4.18 26.06
N ASP A 144 -3.77 -3.88 26.63
CA ASP A 144 -3.14 -4.77 27.62
C ASP A 144 -4.08 -4.99 28.83
N GLY A 145 -4.64 -6.20 28.91
CA GLY A 145 -5.53 -6.64 29.98
C GLY A 145 -7.02 -6.27 29.84
N ARG A 146 -7.47 -5.67 28.73
CA ARG A 146 -8.91 -5.41 28.49
C ARG A 146 -9.31 -5.36 27.01
N PHE A 147 -10.59 -5.55 26.75
CA PHE A 147 -11.21 -5.23 25.46
C PHE A 147 -12.05 -3.97 25.62
N GLU A 148 -11.83 -2.97 24.78
CA GLU A 148 -12.72 -1.81 24.70
C GLU A 148 -13.67 -2.03 23.54
N ILE A 149 -14.98 -2.08 23.84
CA ILE A 149 -16.00 -2.42 22.85
C ILE A 149 -16.95 -1.24 22.67
N GLU A 150 -17.02 -0.75 21.43
CA GLU A 150 -17.99 0.26 21.02
C GLU A 150 -19.03 -0.36 20.09
N VAL A 151 -20.31 -0.33 20.50
CA VAL A 151 -21.43 -0.77 19.66
C VAL A 151 -22.18 0.44 19.13
N ILE A 152 -22.35 0.50 17.81
CA ILE A 152 -23.08 1.56 17.11
C ILE A 152 -24.27 0.96 16.37
N GLY A 153 -25.44 1.53 16.60
CA GLY A 153 -26.66 1.26 15.83
C GLY A 153 -26.83 2.23 14.66
N TRP A 154 -27.10 1.69 13.48
CA TRP A 154 -27.34 2.44 12.24
C TRP A 154 -28.79 2.28 11.80
N GLY A 155 -29.51 3.40 11.68
CA GLY A 155 -30.85 3.46 11.09
C GLY A 155 -30.83 3.98 9.66
N LYS A 156 -32.02 4.16 9.06
CA LYS A 156 -32.20 4.44 7.62
C LYS A 156 -31.50 5.72 7.11
N MET A 157 -31.14 6.69 7.97
CA MET A 157 -30.55 7.98 7.52
C MET A 157 -29.50 8.64 8.46
N LYS A 158 -29.09 8.05 9.61
CA LYS A 158 -27.99 8.52 10.51
C LYS A 158 -27.77 7.56 11.71
N LYS A 159 -26.65 7.73 12.46
CA LYS A 159 -26.36 7.02 13.72
C LYS A 159 -27.57 7.09 14.66
N ALA A 160 -28.06 5.94 15.13
CA ALA A 160 -29.23 5.82 15.99
C ALA A 160 -28.88 5.74 17.49
N GLY A 161 -27.63 5.39 17.84
CA GLY A 161 -27.17 5.38 19.23
C GLY A 161 -25.76 4.81 19.39
N ARG A 162 -25.16 5.05 20.57
CA ARG A 162 -23.86 4.52 21.00
C ARG A 162 -24.08 3.74 22.29
N LEU A 163 -23.76 2.44 22.29
CA LEU A 163 -23.64 1.65 23.52
C LEU A 163 -22.15 1.50 23.83
N LEU A 164 -21.70 2.03 24.96
CA LEU A 164 -20.40 1.72 25.53
C LEU A 164 -20.59 0.54 26.49
N LEU A 165 -19.88 -0.55 26.23
CA LEU A 165 -19.69 -1.64 27.19
C LEU A 165 -18.22 -1.55 27.63
N MET A 166 -18.00 -1.12 28.88
CA MET A 166 -16.69 -1.11 29.53
C MET A 166 -16.39 -2.44 30.18
#